data_AF-A0A6B3ELL9-F1
#
_entry.id   AF-A0A6B3ELL9-F1
#
_cell.length_a   1.000
_cell.length_b   1.000
_cell.length_c   1.000
_cell.angle_alpha   90.00
_cell.angle_beta   90.00
_cell.angle_gamma   90.00
#
_symmetry.space_group_name_H-M   'P 1'
#
loop_
_entity.id
_entity.type
_entity.pdbx_description
1 polymer ?
#
loop_
_entity_poly.entity_id
_entity_poly.type
_entity_poly.pdbx_seq_one_letter_code
_entity_poly.pdbx_strand_id
1 'polypeptide(L)' 'GKISFTHLIGYAMVQAIKAMPSMNHSFTVKDGKPTLVKPEHINFGLAIDLVKPNGDRQLVVAGIKKAETLNF' A
#
# COMPACT_ATOMS: atom_id res chain seq x y z
N GLY A 1 12.14 16.19 11.08
CA GLY A 1 11.02 15.31 11.46
C GLY A 1 11.54 14.05 12.11
N LYS A 2 10.70 13.28 12.82
CA LYS A 2 11.08 11.95 13.33
C LYS A 2 10.92 10.93 12.20
N ILE A 3 12.00 10.21 11.88
CA ILE A 3 12.01 9.13 10.89
C ILE A 3 12.02 7.81 11.63
N SER A 4 11.20 6.86 11.21
CA SER A 4 11.19 5.48 11.72
C SER A 4 11.63 4.49 10.64
N PHE A 5 11.99 3.27 11.03
CA PHE A 5 12.28 2.19 10.08
C PHE A 5 11.10 1.92 9.13
N THR A 6 9.86 2.13 9.58
CA THR A 6 8.67 2.01 8.72
C THR A 6 8.70 2.97 7.55
N HIS A 7 9.24 4.20 7.73
CA HIS A 7 9.39 5.17 6.64
C HIS A 7 10.42 4.67 5.61
N LEU A 8 11.58 4.22 6.10
CA LEU A 8 12.65 3.70 5.24
C LEU A 8 12.18 2.49 4.43
N ILE A 9 11.53 1.53 5.10
CA ILE A 9 11.00 0.32 4.45
C ILE A 9 9.87 0.68 3.48
N GLY A 10 8.92 1.54 3.89
CA GLY A 10 7.82 1.96 3.02
C GLY A 10 8.30 2.64 1.74
N TYR A 11 9.27 3.55 1.85
CA TYR A 11 9.88 4.19 0.69
C TYR A 11 10.62 3.19 -0.20
N ALA A 12 11.43 2.30 0.40
CA ALA A 12 12.15 1.26 -0.34
C ALA A 12 11.18 0.31 -1.08
N MET A 13 10.05 -0.04 -0.47
CA MET A 13 8.99 -0.84 -1.11
C MET A 13 8.42 -0.14 -2.33
N VAL A 14 8.12 1.15 -2.25
CA VAL A 14 7.64 1.93 -3.41
C VAL A 14 8.69 1.94 -4.52
N GLN A 15 9.98 2.14 -4.21
CA GLN A 15 11.04 2.08 -5.22
C GLN A 15 11.19 0.67 -5.82
N ALA A 16 11.08 -0.38 -5.01
CA ALA A 16 11.15 -1.76 -5.48
C ALA A 16 9.99 -2.11 -6.43
N ILE A 17 8.77 -1.64 -6.12
CA ILE A 17 7.60 -1.84 -6.98
C ILE A 17 7.75 -1.07 -8.31
N LYS A 18 8.37 0.12 -8.31
CA LYS A 18 8.72 0.82 -9.56
C LYS A 18 9.65 -0.01 -10.45
N ALA A 19 10.62 -0.71 -9.84
CA ALA A 19 11.54 -1.60 -10.55
C ALA A 19 10.88 -2.92 -11.00
N MET A 20 9.87 -3.41 -10.26
CA MET A 20 9.11 -4.62 -10.59
C MET A 20 7.59 -4.37 -10.56
N PRO A 21 7.02 -3.71 -11.61
CA PRO A 21 5.61 -3.26 -11.60
C PRO A 21 4.58 -4.38 -11.48
N SER A 22 4.95 -5.62 -11.84
CA SER A 22 4.09 -6.80 -11.70
C SER A 22 3.68 -7.07 -10.26
N MET A 23 4.45 -6.63 -9.27
CA MET A 23 4.09 -6.75 -7.85
C MET A 23 2.95 -5.84 -7.41
N ASN A 24 2.63 -4.80 -8.19
CA ASN A 24 1.48 -3.93 -7.93
C ASN A 24 0.19 -4.43 -8.59
N HIS A 25 0.23 -5.54 -9.31
CA HIS A 25 -0.95 -6.06 -10.01
C HIS A 25 -1.90 -6.73 -9.03
N SER A 26 -3.19 -6.70 -9.34
CA SER A 26 -4.22 -7.36 -8.55
C SER A 26 -5.09 -8.25 -9.42
N PHE A 27 -5.76 -9.20 -8.76
CA PHE A 27 -6.71 -10.08 -9.40
C PHE A 27 -8.12 -9.49 -9.31
N THR A 28 -8.91 -9.63 -10.38
CA THR A 28 -10.34 -9.36 -10.35
C THR A 28 -11.10 -10.33 -11.26
N VAL A 29 -12.42 -10.35 -11.15
CA VAL A 29 -13.31 -11.05 -12.07
C VAL A 29 -14.12 -10.00 -12.81
N LYS A 30 -13.97 -9.95 -14.13
CA LYS A 30 -14.74 -9.06 -15.01
C LYS A 30 -15.53 -9.91 -15.98
N ASP A 31 -16.84 -9.69 -16.05
CA ASP A 31 -17.76 -10.42 -16.92
C ASP A 31 -17.64 -11.96 -16.77
N GLY A 32 -17.47 -12.42 -15.52
CA GLY A 32 -17.31 -13.84 -15.18
C GLY A 32 -15.94 -14.45 -15.51
N LYS A 33 -14.97 -13.64 -16.01
CA LYS A 33 -13.64 -14.13 -16.39
C LYS A 33 -12.53 -13.60 -15.47
N PRO A 34 -11.57 -14.47 -15.07
CA PRO A 34 -10.33 -14.07 -14.41
C PRO A 34 -9.61 -12.95 -15.17
N THR A 35 -9.31 -11.84 -14.49
CA THR A 35 -8.69 -10.66 -15.10
C THR A 35 -7.54 -10.15 -14.22
N LEU A 36 -6.39 -9.90 -14.86
CA LEU A 36 -5.25 -9.24 -14.23
C LEU A 36 -5.44 -7.71 -14.33
N VAL A 37 -5.49 -7.04 -13.20
CA VAL A 37 -5.54 -5.58 -13.12
C VAL A 37 -4.13 -5.04 -12.97
N LYS A 38 -3.78 -4.07 -13.81
CA LYS A 38 -2.52 -3.32 -13.73
C LYS A 38 -2.84 -1.89 -13.31
N PRO A 39 -2.74 -1.54 -12.02
CA PRO A 39 -3.04 -0.18 -11.57
C PRO A 39 -2.05 0.84 -12.15
N GLU A 40 -2.54 2.03 -12.49
CA GLU A 40 -1.72 3.13 -13.00
C GLU A 40 -0.77 3.73 -11.94
N HIS A 41 -1.14 3.60 -10.66
CA HIS A 41 -0.45 4.22 -9.53
C HIS A 41 -0.14 3.19 -8.44
N ILE A 42 0.90 3.47 -7.65
CA ILE A 42 1.24 2.71 -6.45
C ILE A 42 0.49 3.33 -5.28
N ASN A 43 -0.56 2.66 -4.81
CA ASN A 43 -1.25 3.05 -3.58
C ASN A 43 -0.69 2.20 -2.43
N PHE A 44 0.19 2.78 -1.61
CA PHE A 44 0.87 2.06 -0.54
C PHE A 44 0.00 1.98 0.72
N GLY A 45 -0.37 0.78 1.12
CA GLY A 45 -1.14 0.51 2.34
C GLY A 45 -0.23 0.30 3.54
N LEU A 46 -0.46 1.06 4.62
CA LEU A 46 0.18 0.84 5.91
C LEU A 46 -0.84 0.29 6.90
N ALA A 47 -0.61 -0.94 7.35
CA ALA A 47 -1.41 -1.56 8.39
C ALA A 47 -1.10 -0.91 9.75
N ILE A 48 -2.13 -0.46 10.44
CA ILE A 48 -2.06 0.22 11.73
C ILE A 48 -3.05 -0.47 12.66
N ASP A 49 -2.57 -0.84 13.84
CA ASP A 49 -3.45 -1.25 14.92
C ASP A 49 -3.91 -0.02 15.71
N LEU A 50 -5.22 0.13 15.86
CA LEU A 50 -5.85 1.20 16.61
C LEU A 50 -6.54 0.63 17.84
N VAL A 51 -6.32 1.25 18.99
CA VAL A 51 -7.07 0.99 20.21
C VAL A 51 -8.29 1.91 20.22
N LYS A 52 -9.49 1.33 20.24
CA LYS A 52 -10.74 2.07 20.37
C LYS A 52 -10.93 2.58 21.79
N PRO A 53 -11.78 3.60 22.02
CA PRO A 53 -12.05 4.11 23.38
C PRO A 53 -12.59 3.06 24.35
N ASN A 54 -13.25 2.02 23.84
CA ASN A 54 -13.78 0.90 24.64
C ASN A 54 -12.73 -0.18 24.95
N GLY A 55 -11.48 -0.02 24.52
CA GLY A 55 -10.38 -0.96 24.75
C GLY A 55 -10.19 -2.02 23.66
N ASP A 56 -11.11 -2.14 22.70
CA ASP A 56 -10.97 -3.10 21.60
C ASP A 56 -9.88 -2.67 20.62
N ARG A 57 -9.20 -3.66 20.02
CA ARG A 57 -8.21 -3.44 18.95
C ARG A 57 -8.83 -3.59 17.58
N GLN A 58 -8.48 -2.69 16.67
CA GLN A 58 -8.91 -2.72 15.27
C GLN A 58 -7.72 -2.54 14.34
N LEU A 59 -7.53 -3.51 13.45
CA LEU A 59 -6.62 -3.37 12.32
C LEU A 59 -7.26 -2.49 11.25
N VAL A 60 -6.61 -1.38 10.91
CA VAL A 60 -6.97 -0.53 9.77
C VAL A 60 -5.80 -0.45 8.81
N VAL A 61 -6.08 -0.10 7.55
CA VAL A 61 -5.03 0.14 6.55
C VAL A 61 -5.17 1.55 6.02
N ALA A 62 -4.19 2.41 6.32
CA ALA A 62 -4.10 3.75 5.77
C ALA A 62 -3.46 3.67 4.38
N GLY A 63 -4.09 4.28 3.37
CA GLY A 63 -3.58 4.27 2.00
C GLY A 63 -2.91 5.59 1.61
N ILE A 64 -1.62 5.54 1.31
CA ILE A 64 -0.87 6.64 0.68
C ILE A 64 -1.10 6.54 -0.83
N LYS A 65 -1.76 7.54 -1.43
CA LYS A 65 -2.13 7.53 -2.84
C LYS A 65 -1.00 8.04 -3.72
N LYS A 66 -0.83 7.43 -4.91
CA LYS A 66 0.20 7.79 -5.89
C LYS A 66 1.60 7.93 -5.26
N ALA A 67 1.96 6.97 -4.40
CA ALA A 67 3.16 7.04 -3.59
C ALA A 67 4.44 7.15 -4.45
N GLU A 68 4.40 6.69 -5.70
CA GLU A 68 5.51 6.81 -6.65
C GLU A 68 5.84 8.25 -7.08
N THR A 69 4.91 9.20 -6.89
CA THR A 69 5.11 10.62 -7.22
C THR A 69 5.56 11.45 -6.03
N LEU A 70 5.69 10.84 -4.84
CA LEU A 70 6.10 11.53 -3.61
C LEU A 70 7.61 11.43 -3.42
N ASN A 71 8.16 12.38 -2.67
CA ASN A 71 9.53 12.31 -2.16
C ASN A 71 9.59 11.53 -0.83
N PHE A 72 10.80 11.32 -0.32
CA PHE A 72 11.00 10.80 1.03
C PHE A 72 10.65 11.86 2.10
#